data_AF-A0AAV1GQT7-F1
#
_entry.id   AF-A0AAV1GQT7-F1
#
_cell.length_a   1.000
_cell.length_b   1.000
_cell.length_c   1.000
_cell.angle_alpha   90.00
_cell.angle_beta   90.00
_cell.angle_gamma   90.00
#
_symmetry.space_group_name_H-M   'P 1'
#
loop_
_entity.id
_entity.type
_entity.pdbx_description
1 polymer ?
#
loop_
_entity_poly.entity_id
_entity_poly.type
_entity_poly.pdbx_seq_one_letter_code
_entity_poly.pdbx_strand_id
1 'polypeptide(L)'
;MLPSTSTLVRSAVRLLPRGTWGRIETSLVNSGCVQCPCRNISVKPGGLKPKTVPPRYLGQPSPFTHPHLVKQGEVTPGLSQTEFELRRHRLASLIEAQADRLEPSASNSTHVVIVLSHPTRYMTNDIPYHFHQNQDFLYLSGFLEPDSALVLYGERRPDQAILFTPRRDPGRELWDGPRSGKDGAAALTGIERVHCTEELGVVLKSLKGTMLWYDSSQPVHPRLHQTHVAPVLEAGPMPRSIRPLIHSLRALKSSAEVALMQAAGHITAQAFRRTMAFSRGEVDEAVLFAKFDFENRIHGANFLAYPPVVAGGNRANTLHYINNNQIIKDGEMVLLDGGCEYFGYVSDITRTWPVNGKFSPAQAELYEAVLEVQRSCLSLCSPGVSLDHIYSTMLALLGRQIRRLGIVKASTSDVDILKAARRYCPHHVGHYLGMDVHDTPELSRSQPLQPGMAITIEPGLYISEDNDEAPERFRGLGVRIEDDVVIRDKGGPLILSSEAPKTITDVERACAQR
;
A
#
# COMPACT_ATOMS: atom_id res chain seq x y z
N MET A 1 -22.19 25.23 -44.91
CA MET A 1 -20.72 25.35 -44.96
C MET A 1 -20.15 24.90 -43.63
N LEU A 2 -19.34 23.85 -43.66
CA LEU A 2 -18.41 23.26 -42.67
C LEU A 2 -18.48 21.72 -42.83
N PRO A 3 -17.39 21.05 -43.25
CA PRO A 3 -17.38 19.61 -43.44
C PRO A 3 -16.89 18.83 -42.21
N SER A 4 -17.24 17.56 -42.22
CA SER A 4 -17.02 16.51 -41.23
C SER A 4 -15.67 15.77 -41.39
N THR A 5 -15.45 14.87 -40.43
CA THR A 5 -14.65 13.62 -40.45
C THR A 5 -13.15 13.63 -40.16
N SER A 6 -12.82 12.90 -39.08
CA SER A 6 -11.72 11.94 -38.88
C SER A 6 -10.29 12.33 -39.32
N THR A 7 -9.40 12.52 -38.34
CA THR A 7 -8.08 11.89 -38.25
C THR A 7 -7.33 12.48 -37.05
N LEU A 8 -7.00 11.64 -36.05
CA LEU A 8 -5.86 11.81 -35.13
C LEU A 8 -5.78 10.60 -34.17
N VAL A 9 -5.73 9.40 -34.77
CA VAL A 9 -5.25 8.17 -34.13
C VAL A 9 -4.31 7.52 -35.14
N ARG A 10 -3.00 7.54 -34.85
CA ARG A 10 -1.88 6.76 -35.42
C ARG A 10 -0.65 7.63 -35.69
N SER A 11 0.34 7.59 -34.80
CA SER A 11 1.78 7.62 -35.18
C SER A 11 2.66 7.24 -33.99
N ALA A 12 3.17 6.00 -34.00
CA ALA A 12 4.52 5.59 -33.54
C ALA A 12 4.59 4.06 -33.38
N VAL A 13 4.56 3.33 -34.50
CA VAL A 13 4.97 1.92 -34.59
C VAL A 13 5.85 1.78 -35.84
N ARG A 14 6.93 0.99 -35.69
CA ARG A 14 8.05 0.66 -36.62
C ARG A 14 9.27 1.57 -36.40
N LEU A 15 10.49 1.08 -36.17
CA LEU A 15 11.20 -0.05 -36.81
C LEU A 15 12.28 -0.61 -35.87
N LEU A 16 12.40 -1.95 -35.75
CA LEU A 16 13.69 -2.66 -35.68
C LEU A 16 13.52 -4.09 -36.26
N PRO A 17 14.54 -4.66 -36.93
CA PRO A 17 14.38 -5.82 -37.81
C PRO A 17 14.46 -7.17 -37.09
N ARG A 18 13.75 -8.16 -37.63
CA ARG A 18 13.90 -9.59 -37.30
C ARG A 18 15.25 -10.10 -37.80
N GLY A 19 16.03 -10.72 -36.93
CA GLY A 19 17.27 -11.43 -37.30
C GLY A 19 17.69 -12.48 -36.27
N THR A 20 17.63 -13.74 -36.70
CA THR A 20 18.38 -14.94 -36.26
C THR A 20 18.29 -15.42 -34.81
N TRP A 21 17.53 -16.50 -34.63
CA TRP A 21 17.60 -17.43 -33.51
C TRP A 21 18.87 -18.26 -33.59
N GLY A 22 19.73 -18.17 -32.57
CA GLY A 22 20.82 -19.11 -32.30
C GLY A 22 20.54 -19.85 -30.99
N ARG A 23 20.61 -21.18 -31.02
CA ARG A 23 20.55 -22.05 -29.83
C ARG A 23 21.71 -21.70 -28.89
N ILE A 24 21.43 -21.54 -27.60
CA ILE A 24 22.42 -21.73 -26.54
C ILE A 24 21.81 -22.62 -25.47
N GLU A 25 22.58 -23.66 -25.15
CA GLU A 25 22.28 -24.79 -24.28
C GLU A 25 22.15 -24.41 -22.80
N THR A 26 21.43 -25.26 -22.09
CA THR A 26 21.28 -25.27 -20.63
C THR A 26 22.58 -25.58 -19.91
N SER A 27 23.07 -24.67 -19.05
CA SER A 27 23.80 -25.06 -17.84
C SER A 27 23.80 -23.97 -16.73
N LEU A 28 23.47 -24.41 -15.51
CA LEU A 28 23.96 -23.97 -14.19
C LEU A 28 23.65 -22.56 -13.64
N VAL A 29 22.69 -22.56 -12.69
CA VAL A 29 22.68 -22.00 -11.32
C VAL A 29 23.78 -20.99 -10.91
N ASN A 30 23.33 -19.94 -10.16
CA ASN A 30 24.06 -18.87 -9.45
C ASN A 30 24.43 -17.62 -10.24
N SER A 31 23.48 -16.69 -10.37
CA SER A 31 23.66 -15.24 -10.16
C SER A 31 22.32 -14.53 -10.36
N GLY A 32 21.86 -13.81 -9.34
CA GLY A 32 20.65 -13.00 -9.41
C GLY A 32 20.86 -11.81 -10.33
N CYS A 33 20.29 -11.88 -11.54
CA CYS A 33 20.20 -10.74 -12.43
C CYS A 33 18.90 -10.85 -13.25
N VAL A 34 17.91 -10.03 -12.90
CA VAL A 34 16.72 -9.82 -13.73
C VAL A 34 16.98 -8.58 -14.57
N GLN A 35 16.98 -8.72 -15.91
CA GLN A 35 17.23 -7.62 -16.84
C GLN A 35 16.02 -6.67 -16.90
N CYS A 36 16.22 -5.42 -16.51
CA CYS A 36 15.33 -4.28 -16.75
C CYS A 36 16.10 -3.24 -17.60
N PRO A 37 15.49 -2.53 -18.58
CA PRO A 37 16.24 -1.67 -19.51
C PRO A 37 16.81 -0.38 -18.89
N CYS A 38 16.58 -0.14 -17.60
CA CYS A 38 17.09 1.00 -16.87
C CYS A 38 18.43 0.61 -16.22
N ARG A 39 19.56 0.99 -16.85
CA ARG A 39 20.95 0.92 -16.37
C ARG A 39 21.19 0.03 -15.14
N ASN A 40 21.91 -1.08 -15.32
CA ASN A 40 22.41 -1.93 -14.23
C ASN A 40 23.18 -1.09 -13.20
N ILE A 41 22.52 -0.71 -12.11
CA ILE A 41 23.16 -0.13 -10.93
C ILE A 41 23.58 -1.32 -10.06
N SER A 42 24.85 -1.71 -10.18
CA SER A 42 25.48 -2.63 -9.23
C SER A 42 26.02 -1.79 -8.08
N VAL A 43 25.31 -1.79 -6.95
CA VAL A 43 25.91 -1.40 -5.69
C VAL A 43 26.83 -2.55 -5.32
N LYS A 44 28.15 -2.34 -5.40
CA LYS A 44 29.07 -3.26 -4.71
C LYS A 44 28.65 -3.20 -3.25
N PRO A 45 28.32 -4.32 -2.58
CA PRO A 45 28.23 -4.32 -1.13
C PRO A 45 29.64 -3.96 -0.65
N GLY A 46 29.89 -2.67 -0.46
CA GLY A 46 31.13 -2.16 0.07
C GLY A 46 31.32 -2.86 1.40
N GLY A 47 32.50 -3.43 1.62
CA GLY A 47 32.81 -4.21 2.80
C GLY A 47 32.38 -3.44 4.03
N LEU A 48 31.21 -3.78 4.57
CA LEU A 48 30.69 -3.25 5.81
C LEU A 48 31.73 -3.63 6.84
N LYS A 49 32.64 -2.71 7.16
CA LYS A 49 33.48 -2.86 8.34
C LYS A 49 32.49 -3.09 9.47
N PRO A 50 32.55 -4.23 10.19
CA PRO A 50 31.64 -4.46 11.29
C PRO A 50 31.81 -3.32 12.27
N LYS A 51 30.88 -2.37 12.24
CA LYS A 51 30.84 -1.28 13.21
C LYS A 51 30.41 -1.95 14.50
N THR A 52 31.24 -1.85 15.54
CA THR A 52 30.88 -2.32 16.88
C THR A 52 29.63 -1.57 17.32
N VAL A 53 28.49 -2.23 17.18
CA VAL A 53 27.23 -1.75 17.73
C VAL A 53 27.33 -1.99 19.23
N PRO A 54 27.22 -0.93 20.05
CA PRO A 54 27.28 -1.11 21.48
C PRO A 54 26.19 -2.12 21.91
N PRO A 55 26.48 -3.02 22.87
CA PRO A 55 25.55 -4.03 23.37
C PRO A 55 24.45 -3.38 24.21
N ARG A 56 23.68 -2.49 23.60
CA ARG A 56 22.65 -1.66 24.22
C ARG A 56 21.39 -1.68 23.37
N TYR A 57 20.26 -1.43 24.01
CA TYR A 57 18.98 -1.32 23.32
C TYR A 57 19.01 -0.15 22.31
N LEU A 58 18.49 -0.41 21.11
CA LEU A 58 18.19 0.60 20.08
C LEU A 58 16.71 0.96 20.15
N GLY A 59 16.33 2.11 19.59
CA GLY A 59 14.94 2.59 19.63
C GLY A 59 13.97 1.85 18.69
N GLN A 60 14.47 0.84 17.98
CA GLN A 60 13.66 -0.09 17.20
C GLN A 60 14.30 -1.50 17.23
N PRO A 61 13.56 -2.55 16.82
CA PRO A 61 14.13 -3.88 16.63
C PRO A 61 15.34 -3.85 15.68
N SER A 62 16.36 -4.64 16.03
CA SER A 62 17.61 -4.72 15.27
C SER A 62 18.20 -6.12 15.34
N PRO A 63 19.19 -6.45 14.49
CA PRO A 63 19.86 -7.75 14.55
C PRO A 63 20.57 -8.05 15.89
N PHE A 64 20.82 -7.01 16.69
CA PHE A 64 21.54 -7.11 17.95
C PHE A 64 20.59 -7.23 19.15
N THR A 65 19.42 -6.59 19.06
CA THR A 65 18.42 -6.56 20.13
C THR A 65 17.31 -7.60 19.92
N HIS A 66 16.99 -7.94 18.67
CA HIS A 66 15.91 -8.83 18.28
C HIS A 66 16.36 -9.77 17.13
N PRO A 67 17.37 -10.63 17.34
CA PRO A 67 17.90 -11.50 16.29
C PRO A 67 16.91 -12.56 15.77
N HIS A 68 15.83 -12.83 16.53
CA HIS A 68 14.73 -13.68 16.11
C HIS A 68 13.80 -13.01 15.10
N LEU A 69 13.88 -11.68 14.97
CA LEU A 69 12.98 -10.85 14.18
C LEU A 69 13.69 -10.16 13.01
N VAL A 70 14.87 -9.58 13.26
CA VAL A 70 15.66 -8.85 12.26
C VAL A 70 16.98 -9.59 12.04
N LYS A 71 17.26 -10.00 10.81
CA LYS A 71 18.49 -10.75 10.47
C LYS A 71 19.68 -9.80 10.31
N GLN A 72 20.90 -10.33 10.47
CA GLN A 72 22.10 -9.53 10.20
C GLN A 72 22.08 -8.94 8.79
N GLY A 73 22.33 -7.63 8.69
CA GLY A 73 22.23 -6.86 7.44
C GLY A 73 20.84 -6.30 7.12
N GLU A 74 19.81 -6.66 7.88
CA GLU A 74 18.46 -6.06 7.79
C GLU A 74 18.32 -4.81 8.66
N VAL A 75 17.53 -3.84 8.17
CA VAL A 75 17.15 -2.62 8.91
C VAL A 75 15.76 -2.82 9.54
N THR A 76 14.85 -3.40 8.77
CA THR A 76 13.54 -3.88 9.20
C THR A 76 13.39 -5.33 8.76
N PRO A 77 12.52 -6.15 9.40
CA PRO A 77 12.36 -7.55 9.02
C PRO A 77 12.16 -7.72 7.51
N GLY A 78 13.00 -8.54 6.88
CA GLY A 78 12.94 -8.82 5.44
C GLY A 78 13.54 -7.76 4.50
N LEU A 79 13.93 -6.57 4.99
CA LEU A 79 14.52 -5.52 4.16
C LEU A 79 15.95 -5.17 4.60
N SER A 80 16.89 -5.39 3.68
CA SER A 80 18.33 -5.19 3.91
C SER A 80 18.76 -3.72 3.84
N GLN A 81 19.90 -3.39 4.45
CA GLN A 81 20.57 -2.09 4.27
C GLN A 81 20.76 -1.75 2.79
N THR A 82 21.16 -2.74 1.98
CA THR A 82 21.34 -2.61 0.53
C THR A 82 20.03 -2.27 -0.19
N GLU A 83 18.90 -2.83 0.23
CA GLU A 83 17.58 -2.50 -0.32
C GLU A 83 17.26 -1.01 -0.12
N PHE A 84 17.41 -0.50 1.10
CA PHE A 84 17.19 0.93 1.41
C PHE A 84 18.17 1.84 0.68
N GLU A 85 19.43 1.43 0.55
CA GLU A 85 20.42 2.14 -0.24
C GLU A 85 20.04 2.21 -1.72
N LEU A 86 19.58 1.10 -2.31
CA LEU A 86 19.12 1.06 -3.70
C LEU A 86 17.91 1.97 -3.93
N ARG A 87 16.97 2.05 -2.97
CA ARG A 87 15.82 2.98 -3.04
C ARG A 87 16.28 4.43 -3.13
N ARG A 88 17.23 4.84 -2.27
CA ARG A 88 17.82 6.20 -2.31
C ARG A 88 18.54 6.47 -3.64
N HIS A 89 19.32 5.51 -4.16
CA HIS A 89 19.99 5.65 -5.46
C HIS A 89 19.02 5.77 -6.64
N ARG A 90 17.92 5.01 -6.62
CA ARG A 90 16.86 5.10 -7.63
C ARG A 90 16.16 6.45 -7.56
N LEU A 91 15.85 6.95 -6.37
CA LEU A 91 15.28 8.29 -6.18
C LEU A 91 16.22 9.37 -6.73
N ALA A 92 17.51 9.30 -6.40
CA ALA A 92 18.51 10.23 -6.91
C ALA A 92 18.59 10.20 -8.44
N SER A 93 18.45 9.02 -9.06
CA SER A 93 18.40 8.87 -10.52
C SER A 93 17.15 9.49 -11.14
N LEU A 94 15.99 9.38 -10.48
CA LEU A 94 14.76 10.02 -10.93
C LEU A 94 14.83 11.54 -10.84
N ILE A 95 15.44 12.07 -9.78
CA ILE A 95 15.67 13.50 -9.59
C ILE A 95 16.56 14.06 -10.70
N GLU A 96 17.70 13.40 -10.97
CA GLU A 96 18.59 13.79 -12.09
C GLU A 96 17.82 13.81 -13.42
N ALA A 97 17.09 12.73 -13.72
CA ALA A 97 16.32 12.64 -14.97
C ALA A 97 15.18 13.68 -15.07
N GLN A 98 14.57 14.07 -13.95
CA GLN A 98 13.54 15.10 -13.93
C GLN A 98 14.16 16.50 -14.05
N ALA A 99 15.29 16.75 -13.41
CA ALA A 99 16.04 17.99 -13.52
C ALA A 99 16.52 18.24 -14.96
N ASP A 100 17.10 17.23 -15.60
CA ASP A 100 17.56 17.27 -16.99
C ASP A 100 16.41 17.60 -17.97
N ARG A 101 15.18 17.16 -17.68
CA ARG A 101 14.00 17.45 -18.52
C ARG A 101 13.47 18.87 -18.32
N LEU A 102 13.49 19.36 -17.08
CA LEU A 102 12.87 20.64 -16.74
C LEU A 102 13.83 21.81 -17.01
N GLU A 103 15.10 21.66 -16.68
CA GLU A 103 16.11 22.70 -16.82
C GLU A 103 17.45 22.10 -17.28
N PRO A 104 17.61 21.81 -18.59
CA PRO A 104 18.85 21.23 -19.13
C PRO A 104 20.12 22.06 -18.84
N SER A 105 19.96 23.39 -18.71
CA SER A 105 21.03 24.33 -18.32
C SER A 105 21.46 24.22 -16.86
N ALA A 106 20.70 23.51 -16.04
CA ALA A 106 20.91 23.31 -14.60
C ALA A 106 21.48 21.91 -14.28
N SER A 107 21.98 21.17 -15.27
CA SER A 107 22.48 19.78 -15.13
C SER A 107 23.63 19.59 -14.12
N ASN A 108 24.30 20.67 -13.70
CA ASN A 108 25.33 20.66 -12.64
C ASN A 108 24.85 21.28 -11.32
N SER A 109 23.54 21.47 -11.13
CA SER A 109 23.01 22.03 -9.88
C SER A 109 23.27 21.07 -8.73
N THR A 110 23.49 21.62 -7.53
CA THR A 110 23.40 20.82 -6.31
C THR A 110 21.91 20.52 -6.06
N HIS A 111 21.58 19.28 -5.70
CA HIS A 111 20.24 18.86 -5.31
C HIS A 111 20.22 18.59 -3.81
N VAL A 112 19.14 19.00 -3.13
CA VAL A 112 18.87 18.63 -1.73
C VAL A 112 17.44 18.12 -1.65
N VAL A 113 17.29 16.93 -1.11
CA VAL A 113 16.02 16.29 -0.80
C VAL A 113 15.85 16.28 0.71
N ILE A 114 14.70 16.72 1.20
CA ILE A 114 14.35 16.66 2.62
C ILE A 114 13.16 15.72 2.77
N VAL A 115 13.28 14.72 3.63
CA VAL A 115 12.18 13.83 4.02
C VAL A 115 12.12 13.77 5.53
N LEU A 116 11.01 14.19 6.13
CA LEU A 116 10.83 14.24 7.58
C LEU A 116 10.12 12.98 8.07
N SER A 117 10.49 12.48 9.25
CA SER A 117 9.74 11.44 9.96
C SER A 117 8.41 11.98 10.48
N HIS A 118 7.52 11.13 10.98
CA HIS A 118 6.39 11.59 11.80
C HIS A 118 6.85 12.02 13.21
N PRO A 119 6.10 12.91 13.88
CA PRO A 119 6.19 13.11 15.32
C PRO A 119 5.42 12.02 16.09
N THR A 120 5.69 11.88 17.39
CA THR A 120 4.75 11.20 18.30
C THR A 120 3.44 11.98 18.38
N ARG A 121 2.31 11.29 18.21
CA ARG A 121 0.95 11.83 18.38
C ARG A 121 0.35 11.38 19.71
N TYR A 122 -0.50 12.21 20.28
CA TYR A 122 -1.10 11.98 21.60
C TYR A 122 -2.61 11.90 21.49
N MET A 123 -3.21 10.91 22.16
CA MET A 123 -4.65 10.74 22.28
C MET A 123 -5.26 11.79 23.20
N THR A 124 -4.58 12.06 24.30
CA THR A 124 -4.82 13.14 25.25
C THR A 124 -3.47 13.56 25.84
N ASN A 125 -3.40 14.72 26.48
CA ASN A 125 -2.22 15.36 27.11
C ASN A 125 -0.92 14.54 27.05
N ASP A 126 -0.78 13.51 27.89
CA ASP A 126 0.44 12.71 28.05
C ASP A 126 0.27 11.21 27.69
N ILE A 127 -0.81 10.83 27.01
CA ILE A 127 -1.06 9.45 26.56
C ILE A 127 -0.80 9.36 25.05
N PRO A 128 0.33 8.76 24.62
CA PRO A 128 0.66 8.66 23.20
C PRO A 128 -0.19 7.60 22.50
N TYR A 129 -0.45 7.81 21.22
CA TYR A 129 -0.79 6.71 20.32
C TYR A 129 0.46 5.84 20.07
N HIS A 130 0.25 4.61 19.60
CA HIS A 130 1.35 3.85 19.02
C HIS A 130 1.99 4.65 17.87
N PHE A 131 3.32 4.71 17.87
CA PHE A 131 4.04 5.43 16.84
C PHE A 131 3.91 4.72 15.48
N HIS A 132 3.58 5.49 14.45
CA HIS A 132 3.53 5.02 13.07
C HIS A 132 4.28 6.03 12.19
N GLN A 133 5.22 5.53 11.40
CA GLN A 133 6.19 6.34 10.69
C GLN A 133 5.59 6.96 9.43
N ASN A 134 6.18 8.07 8.96
CA ASN A 134 5.91 8.56 7.62
C ASN A 134 6.39 7.53 6.58
N GLN A 135 5.52 7.02 5.72
CA GLN A 135 5.88 5.92 4.83
C GLN A 135 6.94 6.26 3.78
N ASP A 136 7.03 7.52 3.33
CA ASP A 136 8.11 7.94 2.43
C ASP A 136 9.46 7.97 3.14
N PHE A 137 9.50 8.48 4.38
CA PHE A 137 10.68 8.43 5.24
C PHE A 137 11.08 6.99 5.56
N LEU A 138 10.12 6.14 5.93
CA LEU A 138 10.36 4.73 6.24
C LEU A 138 10.89 4.00 5.01
N TYR A 139 10.27 4.19 3.84
CA TYR A 139 10.68 3.57 2.58
C TYR A 139 12.14 3.83 2.25
N LEU A 140 12.65 5.04 2.50
CA LEU A 140 14.02 5.45 2.14
C LEU A 140 15.08 5.16 3.22
N SER A 141 14.67 4.95 4.47
CA SER A 141 15.60 4.85 5.61
C SER A 141 15.51 3.57 6.42
N GLY A 142 14.33 2.94 6.51
CA GLY A 142 14.03 1.85 7.44
C GLY A 142 14.02 2.28 8.91
N PHE A 143 14.08 3.60 9.19
CA PHE A 143 14.20 4.14 10.54
C PHE A 143 12.82 4.41 11.16
N LEU A 144 12.58 3.86 12.34
CA LEU A 144 11.27 3.79 13.01
C LEU A 144 11.20 4.67 14.27
N GLU A 145 12.07 5.68 14.38
CA GLU A 145 12.00 6.65 15.46
C GLU A 145 11.39 7.99 14.99
N PRO A 146 10.62 8.69 15.85
CA PRO A 146 10.07 10.00 15.58
C PRO A 146 11.16 11.09 15.52
N ASP A 147 10.72 12.31 15.23
CA ASP A 147 11.53 13.53 15.36
C ASP A 147 12.88 13.46 14.64
N SER A 148 12.87 12.85 13.46
CA SER A 148 14.03 12.51 12.63
C SER A 148 13.88 13.10 11.22
N ALA A 149 14.98 13.19 10.48
CA ALA A 149 14.98 13.67 9.09
C ALA A 149 16.02 12.93 8.24
N LEU A 150 15.71 12.69 6.98
CA LEU A 150 16.61 12.17 5.98
C LEU A 150 16.87 13.28 4.97
N VAL A 151 18.15 13.59 4.76
CA VAL A 151 18.59 14.53 3.74
C VAL A 151 19.42 13.79 2.70
N LEU A 152 19.01 13.86 1.44
CA LEU A 152 19.82 13.41 0.31
C LEU A 152 20.40 14.62 -0.40
N TYR A 153 21.67 14.58 -0.78
CA TYR A 153 22.27 15.70 -1.49
C TYR A 153 23.45 15.30 -2.36
N GLY A 154 23.79 16.18 -3.31
CA GLY A 154 24.92 16.00 -4.22
C GLY A 154 24.80 16.89 -5.46
N GLU A 155 25.93 17.07 -6.15
CA GLU A 155 25.98 17.78 -7.44
C GLU A 155 25.45 16.88 -8.54
N ARG A 156 24.57 17.41 -9.41
CA ARG A 156 23.85 16.71 -10.50
C ARG A 156 22.90 15.60 -10.04
N ARG A 157 23.23 14.89 -8.97
CA ARG A 157 22.47 13.79 -8.41
C ARG A 157 22.61 13.80 -6.87
N PRO A 158 21.51 13.68 -6.11
CA PRO A 158 21.58 13.62 -4.66
C PRO A 158 21.91 12.20 -4.16
N ASP A 159 23.13 11.74 -4.40
CA ASP A 159 23.59 10.37 -4.11
C ASP A 159 24.14 10.18 -2.69
N GLN A 160 24.37 11.27 -1.95
CA GLN A 160 24.84 11.18 -0.57
C GLN A 160 23.68 11.33 0.42
N ALA A 161 23.72 10.58 1.51
CA ALA A 161 22.69 10.62 2.56
C ALA A 161 23.24 11.16 3.89
N ILE A 162 22.38 11.87 4.62
CA ILE A 162 22.55 12.26 6.02
C ILE A 162 21.27 11.91 6.77
N LEU A 163 21.38 11.19 7.88
CA LEU A 163 20.27 10.92 8.79
C LEU A 163 20.38 11.84 10.01
N PHE A 164 19.26 12.39 10.43
CA PHE A 164 19.13 13.18 11.65
C PHE A 164 18.23 12.42 12.61
N THR A 165 18.69 12.21 13.84
CA THR A 165 17.98 11.47 14.88
C THR A 165 18.01 12.25 16.19
N PRO A 166 16.97 12.14 17.05
CA PRO A 166 16.97 12.79 18.35
C PRO A 166 18.20 12.42 19.18
N ARG A 167 18.70 13.39 19.95
CA ARG A 167 19.73 13.11 20.94
C ARG A 167 19.17 12.15 22.00
N ARG A 168 19.99 11.21 22.44
CA ARG A 168 19.66 10.36 23.59
C ARG A 168 19.51 11.21 24.84
N ASP A 169 18.43 10.97 25.57
CA ASP A 169 18.12 11.62 26.83
C ASP A 169 17.61 10.55 27.81
N PRO A 170 18.40 10.16 28.83
CA PRO A 170 18.01 9.15 29.81
C PRO A 170 16.68 9.46 30.51
N GLY A 171 16.37 10.75 30.71
CA GLY A 171 15.11 11.18 31.31
C GLY A 171 13.92 10.84 30.42
N ARG A 172 14.02 11.07 29.11
CA ARG A 172 12.99 10.69 28.12
C ARG A 172 12.95 9.18 27.86
N GLU A 173 14.10 8.53 27.78
CA GLU A 173 14.20 7.09 27.53
C GLU A 173 13.54 6.26 28.63
N LEU A 174 13.47 6.78 29.86
CA LEU A 174 12.70 6.16 30.94
C LEU A 174 11.20 6.05 30.64
N TRP A 175 10.64 7.00 29.88
CA TRP A 175 9.21 7.04 29.53
C TRP A 175 8.92 6.42 28.17
N ASP A 176 9.71 6.80 27.17
CA ASP A 176 9.43 6.50 25.76
C ASP A 176 10.16 5.25 25.26
N GLY A 177 11.05 4.69 26.08
CA GLY A 177 11.97 3.63 25.70
C GLY A 177 13.28 4.16 25.08
N PRO A 178 14.22 3.25 24.78
CA PRO A 178 15.56 3.60 24.30
C PRO A 178 15.51 4.35 22.95
N ARG A 179 16.56 5.14 22.66
CA ARG A 179 16.78 5.77 21.35
C ARG A 179 18.07 5.26 20.74
N SER A 180 18.12 5.10 19.41
CA SER A 180 19.33 4.57 18.75
C SER A 180 20.54 5.48 18.91
N GLY A 181 20.32 6.80 18.89
CA GLY A 181 21.38 7.80 18.79
C GLY A 181 22.22 7.63 17.52
N LYS A 182 23.27 8.45 17.38
CA LYS A 182 24.06 8.53 16.13
C LYS A 182 24.70 7.19 15.73
N ASP A 183 25.45 6.57 16.64
CA ASP A 183 26.18 5.33 16.33
C ASP A 183 25.23 4.15 16.06
N GLY A 184 24.13 4.07 16.81
CA GLY A 184 23.13 3.02 16.65
C GLY A 184 22.39 3.14 15.33
N ALA A 185 21.94 4.36 14.99
CA ALA A 185 21.27 4.63 13.73
C ALA A 185 22.20 4.41 12.53
N ALA A 186 23.48 4.81 12.63
CA ALA A 186 24.46 4.58 11.57
C ALA A 186 24.72 3.09 11.33
N ALA A 187 24.83 2.31 12.42
CA ALA A 187 25.06 0.88 12.31
C ALA A 187 23.83 0.10 11.82
N LEU A 188 22.62 0.53 12.20
CA LEU A 188 21.38 -0.10 11.81
C LEU A 188 21.03 0.19 10.34
N THR A 189 21.06 1.46 9.94
CA THR A 189 20.58 1.90 8.60
C THR A 189 21.65 1.81 7.51
N GLY A 190 22.93 1.68 7.89
CA GLY A 190 24.06 1.76 6.97
C GLY A 190 24.40 3.19 6.50
N ILE A 191 23.64 4.21 6.94
CA ILE A 191 23.94 5.62 6.61
C ILE A 191 25.14 6.08 7.46
N GLU A 192 26.21 6.52 6.80
CA GLU A 192 27.45 6.86 7.51
C GLU A 192 27.39 8.18 8.26
N ARG A 193 26.74 9.20 7.69
CA ARG A 193 26.61 10.52 8.31
C ARG A 193 25.30 10.61 9.07
N VAL A 194 25.43 10.59 10.39
CA VAL A 194 24.29 10.76 11.30
C VAL A 194 24.57 11.91 12.25
N HIS A 195 23.63 12.86 12.32
CA HIS A 195 23.67 14.03 13.18
C HIS A 195 22.49 14.04 14.16
N CYS A 196 22.58 14.89 15.19
CA CYS A 196 21.42 15.14 16.05
C CYS A 196 20.40 16.03 15.31
N THR A 197 19.11 15.83 15.56
CA THR A 197 18.04 16.59 14.88
C THR A 197 18.17 18.10 15.04
N GLU A 198 18.72 18.58 16.16
CA GLU A 198 18.95 20.01 16.41
C GLU A 198 19.93 20.65 15.42
N GLU A 199 20.81 19.84 14.81
CA GLU A 199 21.78 20.28 13.80
C GLU A 199 21.16 20.45 12.39
N LEU A 200 19.92 19.97 12.16
CA LEU A 200 19.28 19.92 10.84
C LEU A 200 19.28 21.29 10.15
N GLY A 201 18.80 22.33 10.84
CA GLY A 201 18.70 23.67 10.26
C GLY A 201 20.07 24.27 9.89
N VAL A 202 21.13 23.96 10.65
CA VAL A 202 22.50 24.42 10.37
C VAL A 202 23.05 23.71 9.14
N VAL A 203 22.86 22.39 9.04
CA VAL A 203 23.30 21.62 7.88
C VAL A 203 22.58 22.07 6.61
N LEU A 204 21.25 22.23 6.65
CA LEU A 204 20.49 22.70 5.49
C LEU A 204 20.95 24.09 5.00
N LYS A 205 21.25 25.02 5.92
CA LYS A 205 21.80 26.35 5.56
C LYS A 205 23.20 26.29 4.95
N SER A 206 23.97 25.24 5.22
CA SER A 206 25.31 25.06 4.64
C SER A 206 25.27 24.55 3.20
N LEU A 207 24.18 23.90 2.79
CA LEU A 207 24.00 23.32 1.45
C LEU A 207 23.45 24.37 0.43
N LYS A 208 23.96 25.62 0.46
CA LYS A 208 23.46 26.77 -0.35
C LYS A 208 23.54 26.52 -1.87
N GLY A 209 22.71 27.22 -2.65
CA GLY A 209 22.80 27.27 -4.12
C GLY A 209 22.14 26.09 -4.86
N THR A 210 21.13 25.50 -4.25
CA THR A 210 20.68 24.13 -4.54
C THR A 210 19.22 24.08 -5.01
N MET A 211 18.90 23.18 -5.94
CA MET A 211 17.52 22.78 -6.22
C MET A 211 16.96 21.96 -5.06
N LEU A 212 15.93 22.48 -4.41
CA LEU A 212 15.32 21.88 -3.23
C LEU A 212 14.11 21.00 -3.59
N TRP A 213 14.06 19.81 -3.00
CA TRP A 213 12.97 18.84 -3.14
C TRP A 213 12.37 18.56 -1.77
N TYR A 214 11.15 19.05 -1.55
CA TYR A 214 10.44 18.97 -0.29
C TYR A 214 8.96 19.29 -0.47
N ASP A 215 8.09 18.59 0.28
CA ASP A 215 6.65 18.81 0.28
C ASP A 215 6.25 19.73 1.44
N SER A 216 6.12 21.04 1.15
CA SER A 216 5.87 22.07 2.17
C SER A 216 4.41 22.42 2.42
N SER A 217 3.48 22.00 1.55
CA SER A 217 2.07 22.40 1.65
C SER A 217 1.34 21.80 2.86
N GLN A 218 1.69 20.57 3.22
CA GLN A 218 1.18 19.86 4.40
C GLN A 218 2.33 19.08 5.05
N PRO A 219 3.16 19.76 5.87
CA PRO A 219 4.34 19.13 6.45
C PRO A 219 3.92 17.99 7.39
N VAL A 220 4.44 16.80 7.12
CA VAL A 220 4.17 15.59 7.91
C VAL A 220 4.68 15.69 9.35
N HIS A 221 5.62 16.62 9.58
CA HIS A 221 6.13 17.02 10.90
C HIS A 221 6.13 18.54 11.06
N PRO A 222 5.02 19.14 11.53
CA PRO A 222 4.90 20.59 11.60
C PRO A 222 5.97 21.27 12.46
N ARG A 223 6.41 20.63 13.55
CA ARG A 223 7.42 21.19 14.45
C ARG A 223 8.80 21.23 13.80
N LEU A 224 9.30 20.10 13.27
CA LEU A 224 10.59 20.10 12.57
C LEU A 224 10.58 20.98 11.33
N HIS A 225 9.46 21.00 10.59
CA HIS A 225 9.29 21.90 9.47
C HIS A 225 9.48 23.36 9.90
N GLN A 226 8.71 23.83 10.89
CA GLN A 226 8.75 25.22 11.34
C GLN A 226 10.13 25.60 11.90
N THR A 227 10.76 24.72 12.68
CA THR A 227 12.03 25.02 13.34
C THR A 227 13.23 24.99 12.39
N HIS A 228 13.27 24.04 11.45
CA HIS A 228 14.49 23.77 10.68
C HIS A 228 14.35 23.97 9.16
N VAL A 229 13.18 23.70 8.58
CA VAL A 229 12.99 23.72 7.12
C VAL A 229 12.42 25.04 6.63
N ALA A 230 11.37 25.56 7.27
CA ALA A 230 10.71 26.82 6.88
C ALA A 230 11.70 28.00 6.77
N PRO A 231 12.66 28.21 7.70
CA PRO A 231 13.64 29.30 7.57
C PRO A 231 14.56 29.16 6.36
N VAL A 232 14.75 27.94 5.83
CA VAL A 232 15.54 27.68 4.62
C VAL A 232 14.72 27.97 3.37
N LEU A 233 13.42 27.66 3.39
CA LEU A 233 12.49 27.97 2.30
C LEU A 233 12.28 29.47 2.14
N GLU A 234 12.11 30.21 3.24
CA GLU A 234 11.90 31.65 3.23
C GLU A 234 13.09 32.43 2.64
N ALA A 235 14.30 31.89 2.82
CA ALA A 235 15.55 32.49 2.32
C ALA A 235 16.03 31.88 0.99
N GLY A 236 15.31 30.88 0.45
CA GLY A 236 15.78 30.00 -0.62
C GLY A 236 14.80 29.88 -1.79
N PRO A 237 15.11 29.02 -2.78
CA PRO A 237 14.21 28.76 -3.90
C PRO A 237 12.96 27.99 -3.45
N MET A 238 11.86 28.19 -4.17
CA MET A 238 10.64 27.41 -3.98
C MET A 238 10.92 25.90 -4.17
N PRO A 239 10.52 25.04 -3.21
CA PRO A 239 10.81 23.62 -3.28
C PRO A 239 9.94 22.94 -4.34
N ARG A 240 10.47 21.88 -4.95
CA ARG A 240 9.72 20.95 -5.81
C ARG A 240 9.19 19.80 -4.96
N SER A 241 7.97 19.36 -5.26
CA SER A 241 7.41 18.17 -4.60
C SER A 241 8.26 16.94 -4.92
N ILE A 242 8.58 16.15 -3.89
CA ILE A 242 9.33 14.90 -4.04
C ILE A 242 8.40 13.68 -4.08
N ARG A 243 7.19 13.80 -3.54
CA ARG A 243 6.19 12.72 -3.43
C ARG A 243 5.92 11.97 -4.74
N PRO A 244 5.69 12.62 -5.91
CA PRO A 244 5.46 11.89 -7.15
C PRO A 244 6.61 10.94 -7.52
N LEU A 245 7.85 11.34 -7.25
CA LEU A 245 9.02 10.50 -7.51
C LEU A 245 9.11 9.33 -6.52
N ILE A 246 8.92 9.57 -5.22
CA ILE A 246 8.95 8.49 -4.21
C ILE A 246 7.81 7.51 -4.45
N HIS A 247 6.61 8.00 -4.72
CA HIS A 247 5.45 7.17 -5.01
C HIS A 247 5.64 6.35 -6.29
N SER A 248 6.32 6.88 -7.32
CA SER A 248 6.66 6.07 -8.51
C SER A 248 7.58 4.89 -8.20
N LEU A 249 8.45 5.01 -7.18
CA LEU A 249 9.28 3.90 -6.70
C LEU A 249 8.46 2.91 -5.87
N ARG A 250 7.69 3.41 -4.89
CA ARG A 250 6.82 2.60 -4.03
C ARG A 250 5.76 1.82 -4.81
N ALA A 251 5.33 2.33 -5.98
CA ALA A 251 4.38 1.66 -6.84
C ALA A 251 4.91 0.31 -7.36
N LEU A 252 6.23 0.12 -7.48
CA LEU A 252 6.86 -1.10 -7.99
C LEU A 252 7.55 -1.87 -6.85
N LYS A 253 6.90 -2.91 -6.36
CA LYS A 253 7.37 -3.71 -5.23
C LYS A 253 8.53 -4.62 -5.64
N SER A 254 9.59 -4.61 -4.85
CA SER A 254 10.65 -5.62 -4.95
C SER A 254 10.17 -6.98 -4.47
N SER A 255 10.94 -8.04 -4.73
CA SER A 255 10.61 -9.39 -4.26
C SER A 255 10.50 -9.48 -2.73
N ALA A 256 11.29 -8.67 -2.01
CA ALA A 256 11.24 -8.63 -0.54
C ALA A 256 9.97 -7.94 -0.04
N GLU A 257 9.55 -6.86 -0.72
CA GLU A 257 8.29 -6.16 -0.44
C GLU A 257 7.08 -7.08 -0.73
N VAL A 258 7.10 -7.78 -1.86
CA VAL A 258 6.06 -8.77 -2.19
C VAL A 258 5.99 -9.88 -1.14
N ALA A 259 7.12 -10.35 -0.60
CA ALA A 259 7.12 -11.36 0.45
C ALA A 259 6.46 -10.86 1.75
N LEU A 260 6.67 -9.59 2.12
CA LEU A 260 5.98 -8.97 3.26
C LEU A 260 4.48 -8.82 3.01
N MET A 261 4.08 -8.39 1.81
CA MET A 261 2.66 -8.30 1.44
C MET A 261 1.98 -9.67 1.37
N GLN A 262 2.68 -10.72 0.91
CA GLN A 262 2.18 -12.09 0.96
C GLN A 262 1.97 -12.57 2.39
N ALA A 263 2.88 -12.24 3.32
CA ALA A 263 2.71 -12.56 4.73
C ALA A 263 1.51 -11.81 5.35
N ALA A 264 1.35 -10.51 5.04
CA ALA A 264 0.18 -9.74 5.46
C ALA A 264 -1.13 -10.38 4.94
N GLY A 265 -1.21 -10.69 3.65
CA GLY A 265 -2.36 -11.36 3.04
C GLY A 265 -2.66 -12.73 3.67
N HIS A 266 -1.62 -13.52 4.00
CA HIS A 266 -1.78 -14.79 4.69
C HIS A 266 -2.32 -14.61 6.12
N ILE A 267 -1.75 -13.71 6.90
CA ILE A 267 -2.19 -13.41 8.28
C ILE A 267 -3.68 -13.02 8.28
N THR A 268 -4.04 -12.07 7.40
CA THR A 268 -5.41 -11.58 7.28
C THR A 268 -6.37 -12.68 6.81
N ALA A 269 -5.93 -13.54 5.88
CA ALA A 269 -6.72 -14.70 5.46
C ALA A 269 -6.99 -15.70 6.60
N GLN A 270 -6.02 -15.94 7.49
CA GLN A 270 -6.25 -16.75 8.69
C GLN A 270 -7.24 -16.06 9.64
N ALA A 271 -7.10 -14.74 9.82
CA ALA A 271 -8.03 -13.98 10.65
C ALA A 271 -9.47 -14.06 10.13
N PHE A 272 -9.69 -13.98 8.82
CA PHE A 272 -11.00 -14.21 8.21
C PHE A 272 -11.53 -15.62 8.50
N ARG A 273 -10.73 -16.67 8.25
CA ARG A 273 -11.15 -18.07 8.51
C ARG A 273 -11.59 -18.26 9.95
N ARG A 274 -10.80 -17.74 10.90
CA ARG A 274 -11.08 -17.86 12.34
C ARG A 274 -12.26 -17.02 12.80
N THR A 275 -12.50 -15.88 12.16
CA THR A 275 -13.67 -15.02 12.43
C THR A 275 -14.95 -15.64 11.85
N MET A 276 -14.89 -16.20 10.63
CA MET A 276 -15.99 -16.96 10.02
C MET A 276 -16.38 -18.17 10.89
N ALA A 277 -15.40 -18.95 11.33
CA ALA A 277 -15.60 -20.10 12.23
C ALA A 277 -16.21 -19.71 13.60
N PHE A 278 -15.89 -18.51 14.07
CA PHE A 278 -16.39 -17.98 15.34
C PHE A 278 -17.81 -17.39 15.21
N SER A 279 -18.18 -16.92 14.03
CA SER A 279 -19.49 -16.34 13.74
C SER A 279 -20.63 -17.30 14.08
N ARG A 280 -21.64 -16.79 14.79
CA ARG A 280 -22.88 -17.50 15.11
C ARG A 280 -24.04 -16.51 14.95
N GLY A 281 -25.24 -17.02 14.65
CA GLY A 281 -26.43 -16.18 14.61
C GLY A 281 -26.62 -15.41 15.92
N GLU A 282 -27.10 -14.16 15.82
CA GLU A 282 -27.16 -13.18 16.92
C GLU A 282 -25.79 -12.87 17.54
N VAL A 283 -24.93 -12.20 16.77
CA VAL A 283 -23.60 -11.77 17.21
C VAL A 283 -23.46 -10.26 17.11
N ASP A 284 -22.74 -9.64 18.04
CA ASP A 284 -22.40 -8.22 18.00
C ASP A 284 -21.27 -7.97 16.99
N GLU A 285 -21.41 -6.94 16.15
CA GLU A 285 -20.35 -6.48 15.24
C GLU A 285 -19.03 -6.20 15.97
N ALA A 286 -19.10 -5.63 17.18
CA ALA A 286 -17.93 -5.36 18.02
C ALA A 286 -17.19 -6.64 18.41
N VAL A 287 -17.91 -7.75 18.59
CA VAL A 287 -17.32 -9.05 18.92
C VAL A 287 -16.59 -9.63 17.71
N LEU A 288 -17.15 -9.52 16.51
CA LEU A 288 -16.47 -9.96 15.28
C LEU A 288 -15.27 -9.07 14.97
N PHE A 289 -15.35 -7.76 15.20
CA PHE A 289 -14.18 -6.87 15.16
C PHE A 289 -13.10 -7.37 16.13
N ALA A 290 -13.42 -7.48 17.43
CA ALA A 290 -12.44 -7.89 18.43
C ALA A 290 -11.80 -9.25 18.10
N LYS A 291 -12.59 -10.20 17.59
CA LYS A 291 -12.09 -11.49 17.10
C LYS A 291 -11.13 -11.32 15.94
N PHE A 292 -11.48 -10.53 14.94
CA PHE A 292 -10.63 -10.28 13.78
C PHE A 292 -9.30 -9.61 14.16
N ASP A 293 -9.33 -8.57 15.01
CA ASP A 293 -8.10 -7.92 15.50
C ASP A 293 -7.22 -8.90 16.30
N PHE A 294 -7.83 -9.65 17.22
CA PHE A 294 -7.12 -10.68 17.98
C PHE A 294 -6.39 -11.66 17.07
N GLU A 295 -7.09 -12.19 16.06
CA GLU A 295 -6.53 -13.17 15.14
C GLU A 295 -5.37 -12.58 14.31
N ASN A 296 -5.49 -11.36 13.81
CA ASN A 296 -4.38 -10.70 13.11
C ASN A 296 -3.14 -10.58 14.02
N ARG A 297 -3.33 -10.12 15.26
CA ARG A 297 -2.23 -9.92 16.22
C ARG A 297 -1.54 -11.21 16.62
N ILE A 298 -2.29 -12.28 16.92
CA ILE A 298 -1.67 -13.55 17.33
C ILE A 298 -0.93 -14.24 16.17
N HIS A 299 -1.29 -13.95 14.92
CA HIS A 299 -0.59 -14.42 13.74
C HIS A 299 0.60 -13.53 13.34
N GLY A 300 0.88 -12.46 14.10
CA GLY A 300 2.11 -11.68 13.98
C GLY A 300 1.95 -10.29 13.36
N ALA A 301 0.72 -9.84 13.05
CA ALA A 301 0.51 -8.47 12.61
C ALA A 301 0.95 -7.46 13.67
N ASN A 302 1.50 -6.32 13.24
CA ASN A 302 1.81 -5.22 14.14
C ASN A 302 0.52 -4.52 14.60
N PHE A 303 -0.33 -4.19 13.64
CA PHE A 303 -1.58 -3.47 13.83
C PHE A 303 -2.62 -3.88 12.79
N LEU A 304 -3.86 -3.43 12.95
CA LEU A 304 -4.79 -3.31 11.83
C LEU A 304 -4.34 -2.15 10.94
N ALA A 305 -4.43 -2.32 9.62
CA ALA A 305 -4.01 -1.31 8.65
C ALA A 305 -4.98 -0.11 8.59
N TYR A 306 -6.25 -0.33 8.92
CA TYR A 306 -7.33 0.66 8.95
C TYR A 306 -8.43 0.19 9.91
N PRO A 307 -9.33 1.10 10.36
CA PRO A 307 -10.51 0.71 11.13
C PRO A 307 -11.38 -0.25 10.31
N PRO A 308 -11.58 -1.51 10.75
CA PRO A 308 -12.35 -2.47 9.97
C PRO A 308 -13.80 -2.03 9.83
N VAL A 309 -14.43 -2.33 8.70
CA VAL A 309 -15.89 -2.32 8.58
C VAL A 309 -16.40 -3.67 9.03
N VAL A 310 -17.31 -3.70 10.00
CA VAL A 310 -18.03 -4.92 10.40
C VAL A 310 -19.51 -4.61 10.38
N ALA A 311 -20.14 -4.87 9.24
CA ALA A 311 -21.48 -4.38 8.95
C ALA A 311 -22.46 -5.54 8.71
N GLY A 312 -23.37 -5.77 9.66
CA GLY A 312 -24.43 -6.77 9.56
C GLY A 312 -25.69 -6.26 8.86
N GLY A 313 -26.36 -7.14 8.11
CA GLY A 313 -27.64 -6.85 7.46
C GLY A 313 -27.57 -5.61 6.55
N ASN A 314 -28.59 -4.74 6.62
CA ASN A 314 -28.68 -3.53 5.80
C ASN A 314 -27.51 -2.56 6.00
N ARG A 315 -26.79 -2.63 7.13
CA ARG A 315 -25.65 -1.75 7.41
C ARG A 315 -24.49 -1.99 6.45
N ALA A 316 -24.41 -3.17 5.82
CA ALA A 316 -23.47 -3.45 4.74
C ALA A 316 -23.62 -2.50 3.53
N ASN A 317 -24.76 -1.80 3.42
CA ASN A 317 -25.00 -0.77 2.40
C ASN A 317 -24.41 0.62 2.77
N THR A 318 -23.79 0.75 3.95
CA THR A 318 -23.02 1.93 4.37
C THR A 318 -21.52 1.65 4.19
N LEU A 319 -20.90 2.19 3.14
CA LEU A 319 -19.56 1.75 2.68
C LEU A 319 -18.45 1.90 3.73
N HIS A 320 -18.45 3.00 4.49
CA HIS A 320 -17.47 3.27 5.55
C HIS A 320 -18.10 3.10 6.94
N TYR A 321 -18.89 2.04 7.13
CA TYR A 321 -19.50 1.73 8.42
C TYR A 321 -18.44 1.27 9.42
N ILE A 322 -17.99 2.17 10.30
CA ILE A 322 -16.95 1.87 11.32
C ILE A 322 -17.49 1.88 12.75
N ASN A 323 -18.80 2.07 12.92
CA ASN A 323 -19.42 2.12 14.24
C ASN A 323 -19.39 0.76 14.93
N ASN A 324 -19.56 -0.32 14.15
CA ASN A 324 -19.37 -1.73 14.56
C ASN A 324 -19.98 -2.04 15.94
N ASN A 325 -21.26 -1.70 16.13
CA ASN A 325 -21.89 -1.69 17.45
C ASN A 325 -23.35 -2.16 17.46
N GLN A 326 -23.77 -2.87 16.41
CA GLN A 326 -25.10 -3.43 16.30
C GLN A 326 -25.07 -4.96 16.34
N ILE A 327 -26.20 -5.53 16.74
CA ILE A 327 -26.41 -6.98 16.65
C ILE A 327 -26.68 -7.36 15.19
N ILE A 328 -25.98 -8.39 14.72
CA ILE A 328 -26.22 -9.07 13.46
C ILE A 328 -27.15 -10.26 13.74
N LYS A 329 -28.36 -10.20 13.19
CA LYS A 329 -29.41 -11.18 13.48
C LYS A 329 -29.13 -12.52 12.79
N ASP A 330 -29.72 -13.58 13.33
CA ASP A 330 -29.75 -14.86 12.61
C ASP A 330 -30.37 -14.68 11.22
N GLY A 331 -29.76 -15.33 10.21
CA GLY A 331 -30.15 -15.20 8.81
C GLY A 331 -29.61 -13.95 8.09
N GLU A 332 -29.02 -12.97 8.78
CA GLU A 332 -28.33 -11.85 8.11
C GLU A 332 -26.94 -12.24 7.60
N MET A 333 -26.41 -11.48 6.64
CA MET A 333 -24.98 -11.53 6.30
C MET A 333 -24.22 -10.45 7.07
N VAL A 334 -22.93 -10.65 7.25
CA VAL A 334 -21.97 -9.64 7.66
C VAL A 334 -21.02 -9.38 6.49
N LEU A 335 -20.79 -8.10 6.19
CA LEU A 335 -19.67 -7.65 5.37
C LEU A 335 -18.56 -7.21 6.33
N LEU A 336 -17.45 -7.93 6.33
CA LEU A 336 -16.24 -7.54 7.05
C LEU A 336 -15.17 -7.14 6.05
N ASP A 337 -14.75 -5.88 6.13
CA ASP A 337 -13.60 -5.31 5.42
C ASP A 337 -12.52 -5.01 6.46
N GLY A 338 -11.39 -5.68 6.34
CA GLY A 338 -10.33 -5.55 7.31
C GLY A 338 -9.01 -6.11 6.80
N GLY A 339 -7.94 -5.45 7.24
CA GLY A 339 -6.58 -5.78 6.86
C GLY A 339 -5.59 -5.50 7.97
N CYS A 340 -4.43 -6.15 7.91
CA CYS A 340 -3.36 -5.95 8.87
C CYS A 340 -2.17 -5.22 8.27
N GLU A 341 -1.36 -4.62 9.14
CA GLU A 341 0.00 -4.18 8.82
C GLU A 341 1.01 -5.21 9.34
N TYR A 342 1.93 -5.63 8.47
CA TYR A 342 3.03 -6.52 8.77
C TYR A 342 4.36 -5.91 8.28
N PHE A 343 5.15 -5.43 9.23
CA PHE A 343 6.44 -4.75 9.05
C PHE A 343 6.42 -3.66 7.98
N GLY A 344 5.40 -2.79 8.06
CA GLY A 344 5.25 -1.62 7.21
C GLY A 344 4.57 -1.87 5.86
N TYR A 345 4.07 -3.09 5.59
CA TYR A 345 3.23 -3.39 4.43
C TYR A 345 1.88 -3.88 4.87
N VAL A 346 0.83 -3.54 4.12
CA VAL A 346 -0.55 -3.82 4.49
C VAL A 346 -1.22 -4.85 3.59
N SER A 347 -2.27 -5.47 4.09
CA SER A 347 -3.28 -6.19 3.31
C SER A 347 -4.60 -5.41 3.33
N ASP A 348 -5.49 -5.68 2.38
CA ASP A 348 -6.83 -5.11 2.30
C ASP A 348 -7.81 -6.18 1.77
N ILE A 349 -8.67 -6.70 2.65
CA ILE A 349 -9.49 -7.86 2.31
C ILE A 349 -10.90 -7.62 2.82
N THR A 350 -11.87 -7.72 1.92
CA THR A 350 -13.30 -7.79 2.23
C THR A 350 -13.86 -9.19 1.97
N ARG A 351 -14.62 -9.72 2.93
CA ARG A 351 -15.49 -10.88 2.75
C ARG A 351 -16.89 -10.60 3.27
N THR A 352 -17.88 -11.14 2.58
CA THR A 352 -19.27 -11.19 3.04
C THR A 352 -19.69 -12.64 3.30
N TRP A 353 -20.32 -12.92 4.43
CA TRP A 353 -20.84 -14.26 4.74
C TRP A 353 -22.10 -14.21 5.62
N PRO A 354 -22.98 -15.23 5.55
CA PRO A 354 -24.11 -15.38 6.47
C PRO A 354 -23.60 -15.68 7.88
N VAL A 355 -24.05 -14.93 8.90
CA VAL A 355 -23.49 -15.08 10.26
C VAL A 355 -23.80 -16.43 10.90
N ASN A 356 -24.84 -17.12 10.41
CA ASN A 356 -25.21 -18.47 10.81
C ASN A 356 -24.54 -19.58 9.96
N GLY A 357 -23.69 -19.19 9.00
CA GLY A 357 -22.88 -20.09 8.20
C GLY A 357 -23.55 -20.73 6.99
N LYS A 358 -24.80 -20.34 6.64
CA LYS A 358 -25.51 -20.86 5.47
C LYS A 358 -26.17 -19.76 4.65
N PHE A 359 -25.88 -19.73 3.35
CA PHE A 359 -26.48 -18.73 2.47
C PHE A 359 -27.94 -19.07 2.21
N SER A 360 -28.83 -18.08 2.33
CA SER A 360 -30.18 -18.19 1.76
C SER A 360 -30.11 -18.17 0.23
N PRO A 361 -31.15 -18.63 -0.49
CA PRO A 361 -31.16 -18.57 -1.95
C PRO A 361 -30.90 -17.16 -2.52
N ALA A 362 -31.51 -16.13 -1.92
CA ALA A 362 -31.30 -14.75 -2.36
C ALA A 362 -29.89 -14.23 -2.06
N GLN A 363 -29.33 -14.58 -0.90
CA GLN A 363 -27.95 -14.24 -0.55
C GLN A 363 -26.96 -14.91 -1.49
N ALA A 364 -27.13 -16.20 -1.77
CA ALA A 364 -26.28 -16.97 -2.68
C ALA A 364 -26.30 -16.40 -4.10
N GLU A 365 -27.48 -16.02 -4.62
CA GLU A 365 -27.61 -15.44 -5.96
C GLU A 365 -26.89 -14.09 -6.09
N LEU A 366 -27.05 -13.19 -5.11
CA LEU A 366 -26.37 -11.89 -5.11
C LEU A 366 -24.85 -12.06 -4.91
N TYR A 367 -24.45 -12.96 -4.00
CA TYR A 367 -23.05 -13.24 -3.71
C TYR A 367 -22.31 -13.79 -4.93
N GLU A 368 -22.88 -14.81 -5.59
CA GLU A 368 -22.28 -15.43 -6.77
C GLU A 368 -22.17 -14.44 -7.93
N ALA A 369 -23.14 -13.52 -8.07
CA ALA A 369 -23.07 -12.45 -9.06
C ALA A 369 -21.85 -11.54 -8.84
N VAL A 370 -21.58 -11.12 -7.60
CA VAL A 370 -20.39 -10.31 -7.26
C VAL A 370 -19.11 -11.13 -7.45
N LEU A 371 -19.10 -12.40 -7.02
CA LEU A 371 -17.96 -13.31 -7.18
C LEU A 371 -17.58 -13.52 -8.64
N GLU A 372 -18.56 -13.68 -9.54
CA GLU A 372 -18.31 -13.81 -10.98
C GLU A 372 -17.67 -12.56 -11.57
N VAL A 373 -18.15 -11.37 -11.19
CA VAL A 373 -17.54 -10.09 -11.58
C VAL A 373 -16.12 -10.00 -11.06
N GLN A 374 -15.89 -10.34 -9.80
CA GLN A 374 -14.59 -10.29 -9.15
C GLN A 374 -13.56 -11.17 -9.85
N ARG A 375 -13.91 -12.43 -10.14
CA ARG A 375 -13.03 -13.36 -10.87
C ARG A 375 -12.71 -12.86 -12.28
N SER A 376 -13.67 -12.23 -12.93
CA SER A 376 -13.47 -11.62 -14.25
C SER A 376 -12.49 -10.44 -14.16
N CYS A 377 -12.65 -9.54 -13.18
CA CYS A 377 -11.74 -8.41 -12.94
C CYS A 377 -10.32 -8.89 -12.59
N LEU A 378 -10.17 -9.92 -11.76
CA LEU A 378 -8.87 -10.54 -11.46
C LEU A 378 -8.17 -11.05 -12.72
N SER A 379 -8.90 -11.65 -13.65
CA SER A 379 -8.33 -12.17 -14.90
C SER A 379 -7.73 -11.08 -15.81
N LEU A 380 -8.14 -9.82 -15.62
CA LEU A 380 -7.65 -8.66 -16.38
C LEU A 380 -6.37 -8.05 -15.80
N CYS A 381 -6.01 -8.40 -14.55
CA CYS A 381 -4.86 -7.83 -13.84
C CYS A 381 -3.55 -8.29 -14.48
N SER A 382 -3.13 -7.58 -15.52
CA SER A 382 -2.00 -7.92 -16.39
C SER A 382 -1.27 -6.67 -16.88
N PRO A 383 0.01 -6.78 -17.28
CA PRO A 383 0.76 -5.64 -17.79
C PRO A 383 0.06 -4.97 -18.98
N GLY A 384 0.00 -3.64 -18.97
CA GLY A 384 -0.63 -2.84 -20.02
C GLY A 384 -2.11 -2.48 -19.80
N VAL A 385 -2.82 -3.21 -18.93
CA VAL A 385 -4.19 -2.88 -18.53
C VAL A 385 -4.16 -1.82 -17.42
N SER A 386 -5.11 -0.88 -17.36
CA SER A 386 -5.21 0.12 -16.29
C SER A 386 -6.33 -0.20 -15.29
N LEU A 387 -6.27 0.36 -14.08
CA LEU A 387 -7.35 0.26 -13.08
C LEU A 387 -8.68 0.81 -13.62
N ASP A 388 -8.66 1.91 -14.37
CA ASP A 388 -9.87 2.48 -15.01
C ASP A 388 -10.46 1.56 -16.08
N HIS A 389 -9.63 0.81 -16.79
CA HIS A 389 -10.11 -0.19 -17.74
C HIS A 389 -10.81 -1.35 -17.02
N ILE A 390 -10.22 -1.84 -15.92
CA ILE A 390 -10.82 -2.88 -15.10
C ILE A 390 -12.14 -2.39 -14.49
N TYR A 391 -12.19 -1.14 -14.02
CA TYR A 391 -13.40 -0.51 -13.48
C TYR A 391 -14.51 -0.40 -14.52
N SER A 392 -14.18 0.02 -15.74
CA SER A 392 -15.15 0.07 -16.84
C SER A 392 -15.72 -1.31 -17.16
N THR A 393 -14.87 -2.35 -17.15
CA THR A 393 -15.31 -3.74 -17.31
C THR A 393 -16.17 -4.22 -16.13
N MET A 394 -15.80 -3.87 -14.90
CA MET A 394 -16.57 -4.18 -13.69
C MET A 394 -18.00 -3.62 -13.80
N LEU A 395 -18.16 -2.35 -14.18
CA LEU A 395 -19.48 -1.73 -14.32
C LEU A 395 -20.34 -2.42 -15.40
N ALA A 396 -19.73 -2.80 -16.52
CA ALA A 396 -20.43 -3.55 -17.57
C ALA A 396 -20.87 -4.93 -17.07
N LEU A 397 -20.02 -5.64 -16.32
CA LEU A 397 -20.32 -6.94 -15.74
C LEU A 397 -21.41 -6.88 -14.66
N LEU A 398 -21.30 -5.94 -13.72
CA LEU A 398 -22.33 -5.67 -12.72
C LEU A 398 -23.66 -5.33 -13.37
N GLY A 399 -23.63 -4.50 -14.43
CA GLY A 399 -24.80 -4.17 -15.23
C GLY A 399 -25.51 -5.40 -15.80
N ARG A 400 -24.75 -6.39 -16.30
CA ARG A 400 -25.32 -7.68 -16.74
C ARG A 400 -25.91 -8.48 -15.60
N GLN A 401 -25.23 -8.52 -14.45
CA GLN A 401 -25.70 -9.26 -13.27
C GLN A 401 -26.99 -8.67 -12.70
N ILE A 402 -27.07 -7.34 -12.51
CA ILE A 402 -28.28 -6.70 -11.97
C ILE A 402 -29.48 -6.86 -12.91
N ARG A 403 -29.27 -6.93 -14.24
CA ARG A 403 -30.31 -7.27 -15.21
C ARG A 403 -30.74 -8.73 -15.06
N ARG A 404 -29.79 -9.68 -14.94
CA ARG A 404 -30.05 -11.12 -14.77
C ARG A 404 -30.84 -11.40 -13.48
N LEU A 405 -30.51 -10.71 -12.40
CA LEU A 405 -31.17 -10.85 -11.09
C LEU A 405 -32.56 -10.18 -11.05
N GLY A 406 -32.93 -9.42 -12.08
CA GLY A 406 -34.20 -8.67 -12.12
C GLY A 406 -34.22 -7.42 -11.22
N ILE A 407 -33.05 -6.94 -10.78
CA ILE A 407 -32.89 -5.69 -10.01
C ILE A 407 -33.19 -4.47 -10.91
N VAL A 408 -32.96 -4.60 -12.21
CA VAL A 408 -33.42 -3.66 -13.22
C VAL A 408 -34.26 -4.39 -14.26
N LYS A 409 -35.20 -3.67 -14.88
CA LYS A 409 -36.09 -4.23 -15.91
C LYS A 409 -35.28 -4.77 -17.11
N ALA A 410 -35.75 -5.85 -17.71
CA ALA A 410 -35.11 -6.44 -18.90
C ALA A 410 -35.05 -5.46 -20.09
N SER A 411 -36.02 -4.54 -20.18
CA SER A 411 -36.10 -3.50 -21.21
C SER A 411 -35.21 -2.28 -20.96
N THR A 412 -34.48 -2.22 -19.84
CA THR A 412 -33.60 -1.08 -19.53
C THR A 412 -32.47 -1.00 -20.55
N SER A 413 -32.25 0.21 -21.08
CA SER A 413 -31.20 0.51 -22.06
C SER A 413 -29.80 0.23 -21.47
N ASP A 414 -28.81 -0.04 -22.33
CA ASP A 414 -27.44 -0.30 -21.85
C ASP A 414 -26.82 0.92 -21.16
N VAL A 415 -27.17 2.13 -21.60
CA VAL A 415 -26.72 3.38 -20.96
C VAL A 415 -27.28 3.49 -19.53
N ASP A 416 -28.56 3.21 -19.35
CA ASP A 416 -29.19 3.30 -18.03
C ASP A 416 -28.77 2.16 -17.11
N ILE A 417 -28.38 1.01 -17.66
CA ILE A 417 -27.77 -0.07 -16.88
C ILE A 417 -26.38 0.28 -16.36
N LEU A 418 -25.56 0.97 -17.14
CA LEU A 418 -24.28 1.45 -16.63
C LEU A 418 -24.47 2.49 -15.52
N LYS A 419 -25.47 3.37 -15.64
CA LYS A 419 -25.85 4.29 -14.54
C LYS A 419 -26.34 3.53 -13.31
N ALA A 420 -27.17 2.51 -13.50
CA ALA A 420 -27.65 1.65 -12.42
C ALA A 420 -26.49 0.90 -11.74
N ALA A 421 -25.56 0.33 -12.51
CA ALA A 421 -24.38 -0.33 -11.97
C ALA A 421 -23.54 0.61 -11.08
N ARG A 422 -23.36 1.88 -11.48
CA ARG A 422 -22.70 2.90 -10.64
C ARG A 422 -23.50 3.25 -9.39
N ARG A 423 -24.84 3.22 -9.45
CA ARG A 423 -25.70 3.46 -8.28
C ARG A 423 -25.57 2.31 -7.27
N TYR A 424 -25.59 1.07 -7.75
CA TYR A 424 -25.48 -0.13 -6.92
C TYR A 424 -24.03 -0.46 -6.49
N CYS A 425 -23.02 0.13 -7.15
CA CYS A 425 -21.61 0.05 -6.80
C CYS A 425 -20.97 1.44 -6.95
N PRO A 426 -21.10 2.31 -5.91
CA PRO A 426 -20.70 3.71 -5.99
C PRO A 426 -19.20 3.97 -5.80
N HIS A 427 -18.41 2.95 -5.50
CA HIS A 427 -16.95 3.03 -5.35
C HIS A 427 -16.22 2.50 -6.59
N HIS A 428 -14.89 2.62 -6.58
CA HIS A 428 -14.01 2.13 -7.65
C HIS A 428 -13.82 0.61 -7.55
N VAL A 429 -13.23 -0.02 -8.58
CA VAL A 429 -12.91 -1.47 -8.56
C VAL A 429 -11.71 -1.82 -7.68
N GLY A 430 -10.96 -0.81 -7.22
CA GLY A 430 -9.69 -1.01 -6.53
C GLY A 430 -8.77 0.20 -6.58
N HIS A 431 -7.65 0.09 -5.87
CA HIS A 431 -6.60 1.09 -5.73
C HIS A 431 -5.22 0.42 -5.65
N TYR A 432 -4.15 1.22 -5.70
CA TYR A 432 -2.81 0.70 -5.39
C TYR A 432 -2.71 0.35 -3.90
N LEU A 433 -1.89 -0.65 -3.58
CA LEU A 433 -1.69 -1.18 -2.23
C LEU A 433 -0.18 -1.34 -1.96
N GLY A 434 0.27 -1.14 -0.72
CA GLY A 434 1.67 -1.34 -0.35
C GLY A 434 1.97 -1.01 1.09
N MET A 435 2.67 0.10 1.33
CA MET A 435 2.95 0.58 2.70
C MET A 435 1.78 1.36 3.31
N ASP A 436 0.92 1.91 2.46
CA ASP A 436 -0.39 2.46 2.82
C ASP A 436 -1.49 1.61 2.15
N VAL A 437 -2.71 1.67 2.70
CA VAL A 437 -3.91 0.98 2.15
C VAL A 437 -4.25 1.56 0.79
N HIS A 438 -4.58 2.86 0.76
CA HIS A 438 -4.66 3.64 -0.48
C HIS A 438 -3.26 4.14 -0.86
N ASP A 439 -2.42 3.24 -1.37
CA ASP A 439 -1.00 3.49 -1.64
C ASP A 439 -0.80 4.49 -2.79
N THR A 440 0.27 5.28 -2.70
CA THR A 440 0.78 6.11 -3.81
C THR A 440 -0.28 6.95 -4.56
N PRO A 441 -1.07 7.81 -3.86
CA PRO A 441 -2.21 8.54 -4.45
C PRO A 441 -1.85 9.53 -5.57
N GLU A 442 -0.56 9.78 -5.79
CA GLU A 442 -0.04 10.61 -6.89
C GLU A 442 -0.06 9.88 -8.25
N LEU A 443 -0.20 8.55 -8.25
CA LEU A 443 -0.29 7.77 -9.50
C LEU A 443 -1.73 7.76 -10.03
N SER A 444 -1.85 8.00 -11.33
CA SER A 444 -3.13 7.90 -12.03
C SER A 444 -3.61 6.45 -12.12
N ARG A 445 -4.92 6.23 -11.93
CA ARG A 445 -5.60 4.95 -12.19
C ARG A 445 -5.73 4.62 -13.68
N SER A 446 -5.47 5.58 -14.56
CA SER A 446 -5.41 5.37 -16.02
C SER A 446 -4.05 4.87 -16.49
N GLN A 447 -3.02 4.89 -15.65
CA GLN A 447 -1.69 4.41 -16.01
C GLN A 447 -1.73 2.90 -16.29
N PRO A 448 -1.03 2.41 -17.34
CA PRO A 448 -0.88 0.99 -17.58
C PRO A 448 -0.17 0.30 -16.41
N LEU A 449 -0.77 -0.77 -15.90
CA LEU A 449 -0.19 -1.60 -14.86
C LEU A 449 1.11 -2.24 -15.35
N GLN A 450 2.05 -2.38 -14.42
CA GLN A 450 3.37 -2.95 -14.66
C GLN A 450 3.66 -4.08 -13.67
N PRO A 451 4.51 -5.05 -14.06
CA PRO A 451 5.01 -6.08 -13.15
C PRO A 451 5.56 -5.47 -11.86
N GLY A 452 5.17 -6.02 -10.72
CA GLY A 452 5.54 -5.51 -9.39
C GLY A 452 4.58 -4.46 -8.83
N MET A 453 3.62 -3.93 -9.61
CA MET A 453 2.52 -3.15 -9.04
C MET A 453 1.61 -4.04 -8.22
N ALA A 454 1.15 -3.53 -7.07
CA ALA A 454 0.16 -4.18 -6.23
C ALA A 454 -1.11 -3.33 -6.16
N ILE A 455 -2.26 -3.97 -6.30
CA ILE A 455 -3.59 -3.33 -6.31
C ILE A 455 -4.62 -4.22 -5.59
N THR A 456 -5.73 -3.63 -5.18
CA THR A 456 -6.95 -4.34 -4.76
C THR A 456 -7.89 -4.58 -5.95
N ILE A 457 -8.75 -5.61 -5.84
CA ILE A 457 -9.90 -5.85 -6.74
C ILE A 457 -11.12 -6.17 -5.89
N GLU A 458 -12.04 -5.20 -5.79
CA GLU A 458 -13.04 -5.11 -4.72
C GLU A 458 -14.47 -4.84 -5.21
N PRO A 459 -15.03 -5.48 -6.25
CA PRO A 459 -16.40 -5.21 -6.67
C PRO A 459 -17.43 -5.45 -5.55
N GLY A 460 -18.52 -4.68 -5.57
CA GLY A 460 -19.64 -4.86 -4.66
C GLY A 460 -21.01 -4.54 -5.29
N LEU A 461 -22.07 -4.98 -4.61
CA LEU A 461 -23.46 -4.61 -4.88
C LEU A 461 -24.14 -4.30 -3.55
N TYR A 462 -24.76 -3.13 -3.47
CA TYR A 462 -25.42 -2.62 -2.26
C TYR A 462 -26.88 -2.30 -2.56
N ILE A 463 -27.80 -3.03 -1.96
CA ILE A 463 -29.23 -2.93 -2.19
C ILE A 463 -29.88 -2.54 -0.86
N SER A 464 -30.11 -1.25 -0.68
CA SER A 464 -30.72 -0.70 0.54
C SER A 464 -32.10 -1.30 0.81
N GLU A 465 -32.48 -1.41 2.07
CA GLU A 465 -33.78 -1.96 2.50
C GLU A 465 -34.99 -1.16 2.00
N ASP A 466 -34.80 0.15 1.81
CA ASP A 466 -35.80 1.10 1.30
C ASP A 466 -35.84 1.23 -0.22
N ASN A 467 -35.05 0.41 -0.95
CA ASN A 467 -35.05 0.43 -2.41
C ASN A 467 -36.23 -0.36 -2.98
N ASP A 468 -37.38 0.33 -3.11
CA ASP A 468 -38.61 -0.25 -3.65
C ASP A 468 -38.53 -0.64 -5.13
N GLU A 469 -37.53 -0.17 -5.88
CA GLU A 469 -37.30 -0.56 -7.27
C GLU A 469 -36.68 -1.96 -7.39
N ALA A 470 -36.03 -2.46 -6.33
CA ALA A 470 -35.40 -3.77 -6.30
C ALA A 470 -36.38 -4.87 -5.84
N PRO A 471 -36.21 -6.13 -6.31
CA PRO A 471 -36.95 -7.27 -5.78
C PRO A 471 -36.81 -7.38 -4.26
N GLU A 472 -37.94 -7.57 -3.57
CA GLU A 472 -38.01 -7.60 -2.10
C GLU A 472 -36.97 -8.53 -1.46
N ARG A 473 -36.76 -9.70 -2.05
CA ARG A 473 -35.78 -10.70 -1.58
C ARG A 473 -34.32 -10.23 -1.52
N PHE A 474 -33.96 -9.14 -2.21
CA PHE A 474 -32.61 -8.58 -2.22
C PHE A 474 -32.46 -7.30 -1.38
N ARG A 475 -33.57 -6.73 -0.91
CA ARG A 475 -33.55 -5.49 -0.12
C ARG A 475 -32.83 -5.72 1.20
N GLY A 476 -31.95 -4.79 1.56
CA GLY A 476 -31.10 -4.89 2.75
C GLY A 476 -29.84 -5.74 2.58
N LEU A 477 -29.56 -6.29 1.38
CA LEU A 477 -28.33 -7.05 1.15
C LEU A 477 -27.23 -6.16 0.56
N GLY A 478 -26.07 -6.18 1.21
CA GLY A 478 -24.82 -5.62 0.70
C GLY A 478 -23.75 -6.71 0.61
N VAL A 479 -23.05 -6.79 -0.52
CA VAL A 479 -21.96 -7.74 -0.74
C VAL A 479 -20.77 -7.01 -1.35
N ARG A 480 -19.57 -7.23 -0.80
CA ARG A 480 -18.29 -6.88 -1.42
C ARG A 480 -17.32 -8.05 -1.27
N ILE A 481 -16.54 -8.32 -2.30
CA ILE A 481 -15.53 -9.37 -2.30
C ILE A 481 -14.24 -8.76 -2.83
N GLU A 482 -13.20 -8.75 -2.01
CA GLU A 482 -11.97 -8.03 -2.30
C GLU A 482 -10.73 -8.89 -2.14
N ASP A 483 -9.82 -8.81 -3.10
CA ASP A 483 -8.52 -9.47 -3.02
C ASP A 483 -7.38 -8.53 -3.37
N ASP A 484 -6.28 -8.73 -2.66
CA ASP A 484 -4.98 -8.12 -2.91
C ASP A 484 -4.25 -8.88 -4.02
N VAL A 485 -3.73 -8.15 -5.03
CA VAL A 485 -2.98 -8.76 -6.14
C VAL A 485 -1.70 -8.03 -6.49
N VAL A 486 -0.68 -8.79 -6.88
CA VAL A 486 0.56 -8.29 -7.50
C VAL A 486 0.58 -8.67 -8.97
N ILE A 487 0.81 -7.68 -9.83
CA ILE A 487 0.93 -7.87 -11.27
C ILE A 487 2.24 -8.60 -11.58
N ARG A 488 2.15 -9.67 -12.37
CA ARG A 488 3.31 -10.46 -12.83
C ARG A 488 3.53 -10.26 -14.32
N ASP A 489 4.76 -10.50 -14.77
CA ASP A 489 5.10 -10.52 -16.20
C ASP A 489 4.29 -11.55 -16.99
N LYS A 490 4.07 -12.73 -16.41
CA LYS A 490 3.42 -13.89 -17.05
C LYS A 490 2.67 -14.72 -15.99
N GLY A 491 1.69 -15.50 -16.45
CA GLY A 491 1.00 -16.50 -15.61
C GLY A 491 -0.16 -15.95 -14.76
N GLY A 492 -0.71 -14.78 -15.11
CA GLY A 492 -1.76 -14.11 -14.35
C GLY A 492 -1.23 -13.35 -13.11
N PRO A 493 -2.09 -12.59 -12.42
CA PRO A 493 -1.69 -11.91 -11.20
C PRO A 493 -1.38 -12.90 -10.08
N LEU A 494 -0.51 -12.52 -9.17
CA LEU A 494 -0.32 -13.22 -7.90
C LEU A 494 -1.37 -12.71 -6.89
N ILE A 495 -2.30 -13.56 -6.48
CA ILE A 495 -3.33 -13.21 -5.49
C ILE A 495 -2.78 -13.46 -4.08
N LEU A 496 -2.51 -12.39 -3.34
CA LEU A 496 -1.90 -12.42 -2.01
C LEU A 496 -2.87 -12.96 -0.95
N SER A 497 -4.17 -12.68 -1.13
CA SER A 497 -5.27 -13.07 -0.25
C SER A 497 -5.98 -14.37 -0.69
N SER A 498 -5.36 -15.16 -1.57
CA SER A 498 -5.98 -16.37 -2.16
C SER A 498 -6.44 -17.41 -1.15
N GLU A 499 -5.89 -17.36 0.06
CA GLU A 499 -6.26 -18.23 1.16
C GLU A 499 -7.58 -17.83 1.85
N ALA A 500 -8.02 -16.57 1.74
CA ALA A 500 -9.26 -16.12 2.37
C ALA A 500 -10.48 -16.72 1.62
N PRO A 501 -11.34 -17.51 2.29
CA PRO A 501 -12.47 -18.21 1.65
C PRO A 501 -13.40 -17.25 0.90
N LYS A 502 -13.75 -17.55 -0.35
CA LYS A 502 -14.65 -16.71 -1.15
C LYS A 502 -15.60 -17.43 -2.10
N THR A 503 -15.48 -18.74 -2.27
CA THR A 503 -16.56 -19.50 -2.91
C THR A 503 -17.62 -19.80 -1.86
N ILE A 504 -18.90 -19.91 -2.23
CA ILE A 504 -19.97 -20.27 -1.28
C ILE A 504 -19.57 -21.52 -0.48
N THR A 505 -19.09 -22.55 -1.16
CA THR A 505 -18.64 -23.80 -0.52
C THR A 505 -17.51 -23.58 0.49
N ASP A 506 -16.51 -22.76 0.15
CA ASP A 506 -15.37 -22.51 1.05
C ASP A 506 -15.77 -21.64 2.24
N VAL A 507 -16.65 -20.66 2.03
CA VAL A 507 -17.20 -19.81 3.10
C VAL A 507 -18.03 -20.64 4.06
N GLU A 508 -18.99 -21.43 3.58
CA GLU A 508 -19.79 -22.31 4.45
C GLU A 508 -18.92 -23.35 5.16
N ARG A 509 -17.87 -23.85 4.51
CA ARG A 509 -16.89 -24.76 5.14
C ARG A 509 -16.13 -24.05 6.26
N ALA A 510 -15.67 -22.82 6.04
CA ALA A 510 -14.95 -22.05 7.06
C ALA A 510 -15.85 -21.77 8.28
N CYS A 511 -17.10 -21.39 8.07
CA CYS A 511 -18.07 -21.21 9.16
C CYS A 511 -18.36 -22.52 9.93
N ALA A 512 -18.19 -23.69 9.31
CA ALA A 512 -18.39 -24.99 9.95
C ALA A 512 -17.15 -25.51 10.72
N GLN A 513 -15.96 -24.94 10.52
CA GLN A 513 -14.70 -25.35 11.16
C GLN A 513 -14.59 -24.80 12.58
N ARG A 514 -15.28 -25.44 13.52
CA ARG A 514 -15.35 -25.03 14.92
C ARG A 514 -14.08 -25.32 15.72
#